data_AF-A0A1A9A656-F1
#
_entry.id   AF-A0A1A9A656-F1
#
_cell.length_a   1.000
_cell.length_b   1.000
_cell.length_c   1.000
_cell.angle_alpha   90.00
_cell.angle_beta   90.00
_cell.angle_gamma   90.00
#
_symmetry.space_group_name_H-M   'P 1'
#
loop_
_entity.id
_entity.type
_entity.pdbx_description
1 polymer ?
#
loop_
_entity_poly.entity_id
_entity_poly.type
_entity_poly.pdbx_seq_one_letter_code
_entity_poly.pdbx_strand_id
1 'polypeptide(L)'
;MPTIRIDDEVYELLQRKAQPFVDTPNSVLRRELGLTDEPVQARPERRTNAPGELAPLLKAGLLKVGEELVWKRRQSMHRAVVTADGWLELEDGRPFETPSGAARALSGYEVNGWRNWGRARDGVRLSSLRDQL
;
A
#
# COMPACT_ATOMS: atom_id res chain seq x y z
N MET A 1 -15.38 -14.04 5.15
CA MET A 1 -16.44 -13.38 4.35
C MET A 1 -17.50 -14.43 4.07
N PRO A 2 -18.79 -14.16 4.35
CA PRO A 2 -19.86 -15.08 3.97
C PRO A 2 -19.97 -15.17 2.44
N THR A 3 -20.24 -16.38 1.92
CA THR A 3 -20.44 -16.63 0.50
C THR A 3 -21.93 -16.75 0.21
N ILE A 4 -22.43 -15.93 -0.72
CA ILE A 4 -23.78 -16.08 -1.27
C ILE A 4 -23.69 -16.60 -2.70
N ARG A 5 -24.64 -17.45 -3.10
CA ARG A 5 -24.77 -17.94 -4.48
C ARG A 5 -25.97 -17.26 -5.11
N ILE A 6 -25.79 -16.77 -6.33
CA ILE A 6 -26.81 -16.15 -7.17
C ILE A 6 -26.84 -16.88 -8.50
N ASP A 7 -27.95 -16.79 -9.22
CA ASP A 7 -28.07 -17.31 -10.59
C ASP A 7 -27.40 -16.38 -11.62
N ASP A 8 -27.37 -16.86 -12.87
CA ASP A 8 -26.72 -16.17 -13.99
C ASP A 8 -27.46 -14.88 -14.38
N GLU A 9 -28.78 -14.86 -14.29
CA GLU A 9 -29.60 -13.69 -14.63
C GLU A 9 -29.31 -12.52 -13.67
N VAL A 10 -29.27 -12.81 -12.37
CA VAL A 10 -28.90 -11.84 -11.34
C VAL A 10 -27.46 -11.37 -11.54
N TYR A 11 -26.54 -12.28 -11.89
CA TYR A 11 -25.14 -11.90 -12.12
C TYR A 11 -24.97 -10.98 -13.35
N GLU A 12 -25.67 -11.26 -14.46
CA GLU A 12 -25.70 -10.39 -15.64
C GLU A 12 -26.29 -9.01 -15.34
N LEU A 13 -27.36 -8.96 -14.54
CA LEU A 13 -27.96 -7.69 -14.13
C LEU A 13 -26.97 -6.83 -13.33
N LEU A 14 -26.20 -7.45 -12.42
CA LEU A 14 -25.15 -6.76 -11.67
C LEU A 14 -24.04 -6.24 -12.59
N GLN A 15 -23.62 -7.00 -13.60
CA GLN A 15 -22.63 -6.55 -14.58
C GLN A 15 -23.12 -5.37 -15.41
N ARG A 16 -24.38 -5.38 -15.86
CA ARG A 16 -24.97 -4.29 -16.66
C ARG A 16 -25.06 -2.97 -15.86
N LYS A 17 -25.26 -3.07 -14.56
CA LYS A 17 -25.32 -1.91 -13.65
C LYS A 17 -23.95 -1.45 -13.14
N ALA A 18 -22.90 -2.24 -13.33
CA ALA A 18 -21.57 -1.93 -12.86
C ALA A 18 -20.88 -0.87 -13.74
N GLN A 19 -20.10 0.02 -13.12
CA GLN A 19 -19.07 0.78 -13.82
C GLN A 19 -17.84 -0.11 -14.07
N PRO A 20 -17.37 -0.24 -15.33
CA PRO A 20 -16.19 -1.05 -15.63
C PRO A 20 -14.97 -0.64 -14.81
N PHE A 21 -14.26 -1.62 -14.26
CA PHE A 21 -13.03 -1.44 -13.45
C PHE A 21 -13.17 -0.68 -12.13
N VAL A 22 -14.38 -0.20 -11.79
CA VAL A 22 -14.67 0.55 -10.56
C VAL A 22 -15.52 -0.26 -9.61
N ASP A 23 -16.58 -0.88 -10.11
CA ASP A 23 -17.57 -1.57 -9.28
C ASP A 23 -17.26 -3.07 -9.14
N THR A 24 -17.44 -3.59 -7.93
CA THR A 24 -17.56 -5.03 -7.64
C THR A 24 -19.03 -5.44 -7.51
N PRO A 25 -19.40 -6.73 -7.68
CA PRO A 25 -20.79 -7.18 -7.48
C PRO A 25 -21.39 -6.77 -6.13
N ASN A 26 -20.59 -6.83 -5.05
CA ASN A 26 -21.02 -6.41 -3.73
C ASN A 26 -21.29 -4.89 -3.65
N SER A 27 -20.46 -4.07 -4.31
CA SER A 27 -20.68 -2.61 -4.35
C SER A 27 -21.93 -2.21 -5.13
N VAL A 28 -22.26 -2.93 -6.22
CA VAL A 28 -23.51 -2.74 -6.96
C VAL A 28 -24.70 -3.09 -6.07
N LEU A 29 -24.65 -4.23 -5.37
CA LEU A 29 -25.72 -4.63 -4.45
C LEU A 29 -25.97 -3.61 -3.34
N ARG A 30 -24.92 -3.06 -2.72
CA ARG A 30 -25.07 -2.05 -1.67
C ARG A 30 -25.73 -0.77 -2.18
N ARG A 31 -25.34 -0.31 -3.38
CA ARG A 31 -25.91 0.86 -4.04
C ARG A 31 -27.39 0.67 -4.35
N GLU A 32 -27.77 -0.47 -4.92
CA GLU A 32 -29.15 -0.77 -5.30
C GLU A 32 -30.08 -0.93 -4.09
N LEU A 33 -29.56 -1.44 -2.98
CA LEU A 33 -30.33 -1.65 -1.74
C LEU A 33 -30.37 -0.41 -0.83
N GLY A 34 -29.79 0.72 -1.25
CA GLY A 34 -29.72 1.94 -0.44
C GLY A 34 -28.90 1.77 0.85
N LEU A 35 -28.05 0.74 0.93
CA LEU A 35 -27.22 0.44 2.08
C LEU A 35 -26.01 1.37 2.05
N THR A 36 -26.18 2.57 2.63
CA THR A 36 -25.13 3.59 2.65
C THR A 36 -24.13 3.25 3.74
N ASP A 37 -22.97 2.74 3.33
CA ASP A 37 -21.69 2.88 4.03
C ASP A 37 -20.60 2.85 2.97
N GLU A 38 -20.03 4.03 2.71
CA GLU A 38 -18.89 4.43 1.88
C GLU A 38 -18.71 3.85 0.46
N PRO A 39 -18.21 4.67 -0.50
CA PRO A 39 -17.87 4.19 -1.82
C PRO A 39 -16.77 3.14 -1.72
N VAL A 40 -17.08 1.91 -2.15
CA VAL A 40 -16.10 0.85 -2.40
C VAL A 40 -15.35 1.17 -3.70
N GLN A 41 -14.72 2.35 -3.76
CA GLN A 41 -13.77 2.71 -4.81
C GLN A 41 -12.36 2.52 -4.26
N ALA A 42 -11.63 1.63 -4.92
CA ALA A 42 -10.26 1.22 -4.63
C ALA A 42 -10.10 0.51 -3.28
N ARG A 43 -9.47 -0.66 -3.31
CA ARG A 43 -8.85 -1.19 -2.10
C ARG A 43 -7.65 -0.29 -1.76
N PRO A 44 -7.72 0.46 -0.65
CA PRO A 44 -6.72 0.30 0.38
C PRO A 44 -7.37 0.22 1.77
N GLU A 45 -8.33 -0.67 1.97
CA GLU A 45 -8.81 -1.00 3.31
C GLU A 45 -7.91 -2.04 3.98
N ARG A 46 -6.74 -1.55 4.39
CA ARG A 46 -6.39 -1.52 5.80
C ARG A 46 -5.69 -0.18 6.02
N ARG A 47 -6.43 0.90 6.22
CA ARG A 47 -6.02 1.87 7.25
C ARG A 47 -6.17 1.15 8.59
N THR A 48 -5.31 0.14 8.81
CA THR A 48 -4.99 -0.18 10.18
C THR A 48 -4.36 1.11 10.68
N ASN A 49 -4.85 1.67 11.77
CA ASN A 49 -4.12 2.71 12.50
C ASN A 49 -2.81 2.13 13.09
N ALA A 50 -2.26 1.08 12.46
CA ALA A 50 -1.10 0.38 12.89
C ALA A 50 0.11 1.19 12.42
N PRO A 51 1.01 1.52 13.35
CA PRO A 51 2.27 2.14 12.97
C PRO A 51 2.98 1.24 11.98
N GLY A 52 3.43 1.80 10.86
CA GLY A 52 4.21 1.05 9.89
C GLY A 52 5.57 0.65 10.46
N GLU A 53 6.26 -0.22 9.74
CA GLU A 53 7.55 -0.77 10.18
C GLU A 53 8.64 0.31 10.35
N LEU A 54 8.48 1.51 9.77
CA LEU A 54 9.41 2.64 9.97
C LEU A 54 9.07 3.51 11.18
N ALA A 55 7.92 3.32 11.84
CA ALA A 55 7.52 4.13 12.98
C ALA A 55 8.54 4.12 14.14
N PRO A 56 9.20 2.99 14.49
CA PRO A 56 10.27 3.00 15.49
C PRO A 56 11.47 3.87 15.08
N LEU A 57 11.81 3.91 13.79
CA LEU A 57 12.90 4.74 13.26
C LEU A 57 12.56 6.23 13.26
N LEU A 58 11.30 6.58 13.00
CA LEU A 58 10.79 7.94 13.17
C LEU A 58 10.83 8.37 14.63
N LYS A 59 10.39 7.49 15.55
CA LYS A 59 10.39 7.75 16.99
C LYS A 59 11.81 7.93 17.56
N ALA A 60 12.78 7.18 17.02
CA ALA A 60 14.20 7.32 17.38
C ALA A 60 14.89 8.52 16.70
N GLY A 61 14.20 9.25 15.80
CA GLY A 61 14.78 10.38 15.06
C GLY A 61 15.80 9.98 13.98
N LEU A 62 15.92 8.68 13.68
CA LEU A 62 16.82 8.15 12.66
C LEU A 62 16.28 8.39 11.24
N LEU A 63 14.95 8.50 11.11
CA LEU A 63 14.24 8.93 9.91
C LEU A 63 13.35 10.14 10.22
N LYS A 64 13.03 10.92 9.18
CA LYS A 64 12.06 12.03 9.26
C LYS A 64 10.84 11.74 8.39
N VAL A 65 9.71 12.34 8.77
CA VAL A 65 8.52 12.38 7.92
C VAL A 65 8.82 13.21 6.66
N GLY A 66 8.36 12.75 5.51
CA GLY A 66 8.66 13.32 4.20
C GLY A 66 10.05 12.97 3.68
N GLU A 67 10.81 12.11 4.37
CA GLU A 67 12.14 11.75 3.94
C GLU A 67 12.11 10.82 2.73
N GLU A 68 12.90 11.14 1.70
CA GLU A 68 13.06 10.28 0.53
C GLU A 68 13.98 9.10 0.82
N LEU A 69 13.50 7.90 0.48
CA LEU A 69 14.28 6.68 0.35
C LEU A 69 14.47 6.34 -1.11
N VAL A 70 15.66 5.82 -1.40
CA VAL A 70 16.09 5.42 -2.72
C VAL A 70 16.51 3.97 -2.70
N TRP A 71 16.01 3.21 -3.66
CA TRP A 71 16.51 1.87 -3.96
C TRP A 71 17.18 1.88 -5.33
N LYS A 72 18.52 1.74 -5.33
CA LYS A 72 19.33 1.72 -6.55
C LYS A 72 19.47 0.29 -7.08
N ARG A 73 19.12 0.09 -8.34
CA ARG A 73 19.40 -1.13 -9.12
C ARG A 73 20.34 -0.81 -10.28
N ARG A 74 20.91 -1.84 -10.92
CA ARG A 74 21.85 -1.70 -12.04
C ARG A 74 21.31 -0.86 -13.20
N GLN A 75 19.99 -0.86 -13.43
CA GLN A 75 19.34 -0.19 -14.58
C GLN A 75 18.12 0.66 -14.18
N SER A 76 17.76 0.73 -12.89
CA SER A 76 16.61 1.49 -12.41
C SER A 76 16.86 2.03 -11.02
N MET A 77 16.26 3.17 -10.70
CA MET A 77 16.27 3.74 -9.36
C MET A 77 14.83 3.98 -8.96
N HIS A 78 14.43 3.44 -7.81
CA HIS A 78 13.10 3.63 -7.27
C HIS A 78 13.15 4.61 -6.11
N ARG A 79 12.14 5.47 -6.02
CA ARG A 79 11.98 6.44 -4.94
C ARG A 79 10.73 6.11 -4.13
N ALA A 80 10.83 6.38 -2.84
CA ALA A 80 9.71 6.30 -1.91
C ALA A 80 9.85 7.40 -0.85
N VAL A 81 8.75 7.84 -0.28
CA VAL A 81 8.68 8.87 0.76
C VAL A 81 8.19 8.23 2.06
N VAL A 82 8.83 8.58 3.18
CA VAL A 82 8.39 8.14 4.50
C VAL A 82 7.22 9.00 4.96
N THR A 83 6.09 8.38 5.26
CA THR A 83 4.88 9.07 5.77
C THR A 83 4.93 9.26 7.29
N ALA A 84 4.01 10.07 7.83
CA ALA A 84 3.93 10.34 9.27
C ALA A 84 3.65 9.07 10.11
N ASP A 85 2.92 8.12 9.53
CA ASP A 85 2.51 6.87 10.17
C ASP A 85 3.62 5.80 10.15
N GLY A 86 4.80 6.12 9.60
CA GLY A 86 5.90 5.16 9.45
C GLY A 86 5.71 4.19 8.27
N TRP A 87 4.90 4.58 7.28
CA TRP A 87 4.69 3.83 6.05
C TRP A 87 5.58 4.40 4.93
N LEU A 88 5.73 3.63 3.87
CA LEU A 88 6.42 4.03 2.64
C LEU A 88 5.41 4.30 1.53
N GLU A 89 5.41 5.53 1.03
CA GLU A 89 4.66 5.89 -0.16
C GLU A 89 5.60 5.84 -1.37
N LEU A 90 5.25 5.04 -2.38
CA LEU A 90 6.02 4.97 -3.62
C LEU A 90 5.77 6.20 -4.50
N GLU A 91 6.62 6.41 -5.51
CA GLU A 91 6.46 7.48 -6.50
C GLU A 91 5.12 7.44 -7.26
N ASP A 92 4.49 6.27 -7.34
CA ASP A 92 3.15 6.09 -7.93
C ASP A 92 2.00 6.38 -6.94
N GLY A 93 2.30 6.90 -5.75
CA GLY A 93 1.35 7.27 -4.71
C GLY A 93 0.82 6.08 -3.89
N ARG A 94 1.31 4.85 -4.11
CA ARG A 94 0.86 3.68 -3.35
C ARG A 94 1.54 3.62 -1.98
N PRO A 95 0.77 3.58 -0.88
CA PRO A 95 1.32 3.44 0.47
C PRO A 95 1.54 1.97 0.86
N PHE A 96 2.61 1.71 1.61
CA PHE A 96 2.99 0.39 2.12
C PHE A 96 3.43 0.45 3.57
N GLU A 97 2.85 -0.42 4.40
CA GLU A 97 3.19 -0.55 5.82
C GLU A 97 4.63 -1.03 6.05
N THR A 98 5.21 -1.77 5.09
CA THR A 98 6.55 -2.39 5.21
C THR A 98 7.47 -2.04 4.04
N PRO A 99 8.78 -1.84 4.27
CA PRO A 99 9.76 -1.64 3.21
C PRO A 99 9.84 -2.79 2.21
N SER A 100 9.66 -4.02 2.69
CA SER A 100 9.64 -5.22 1.85
C SER A 100 8.38 -5.28 0.97
N GLY A 101 7.22 -4.83 1.48
CA GLY A 101 5.99 -4.69 0.70
C GLY A 101 6.15 -3.69 -0.44
N ALA A 102 6.72 -2.53 -0.15
CA ALA A 102 7.06 -1.50 -1.14
C ALA A 102 8.04 -2.05 -2.21
N ALA A 103 9.09 -2.76 -1.77
CA ALA A 103 10.06 -3.36 -2.69
C ALA A 103 9.42 -4.43 -3.59
N ARG A 104 8.57 -5.31 -3.02
CA ARG A 104 7.84 -6.36 -3.75
C ARG A 104 6.92 -5.78 -4.81
N ALA A 105 6.24 -4.67 -4.51
CA ALA A 105 5.35 -4.00 -5.45
C ALA A 105 6.10 -3.43 -6.67
N LEU A 106 7.37 -3.07 -6.51
CA LEU A 106 8.24 -2.54 -7.58
C LEU A 106 9.01 -3.63 -8.35
N SER A 107 9.34 -4.74 -7.70
CA SER A 107 10.10 -5.84 -8.32
C SER A 107 9.22 -6.94 -8.90
N GLY A 108 8.01 -7.13 -8.39
CA GLY A 108 7.13 -8.25 -8.72
C GLY A 108 7.48 -9.55 -8.00
N TYR A 109 8.53 -9.57 -7.16
CA TYR A 109 8.97 -10.75 -6.40
C TYR A 109 9.43 -10.35 -4.98
N GLU A 110 9.56 -11.32 -4.08
CA GLU A 110 9.98 -11.03 -2.71
C GLU A 110 11.40 -10.48 -2.65
N VAL A 111 11.54 -9.31 -2.02
CA VAL A 111 12.81 -8.61 -1.86
C VAL A 111 12.91 -8.12 -0.42
N ASN A 112 14.09 -8.27 0.17
CA ASN A 112 14.38 -7.71 1.48
C ASN A 112 14.46 -6.18 1.38
N GLY A 113 13.37 -5.48 1.68
CA GLY A 113 13.29 -4.02 1.55
C GLY A 113 14.28 -3.30 2.47
N TRP A 114 14.51 -3.84 3.67
CA TRP A 114 15.40 -3.23 4.67
C TRP A 114 16.84 -3.07 4.19
N ARG A 115 17.36 -4.01 3.39
CA ARG A 115 18.73 -3.95 2.86
C ARG A 115 18.86 -3.12 1.58
N ASN A 116 17.74 -2.86 0.92
CA ASN A 116 17.70 -2.29 -0.43
C ASN A 116 17.34 -0.80 -0.44
N TRP A 117 16.45 -0.39 0.45
CA TRP A 117 16.12 1.01 0.66
C TRP A 117 17.20 1.71 1.49
N GLY A 118 17.67 2.85 1.00
CA GLY A 118 18.55 3.75 1.75
C GLY A 118 18.10 5.19 1.65
N ARG A 119 18.43 6.02 2.64
CA ARG A 119 18.06 7.44 2.65
C ARG A 119 18.67 8.15 1.45
N ALA A 120 17.91 9.01 0.77
CA ALA A 120 18.39 9.76 -0.38
C ALA A 120 19.56 10.69 0.00
N ARG A 121 19.52 11.28 1.21
CA ARG A 121 20.48 12.28 1.68
C ARG A 121 21.91 11.76 1.89
N ASP A 122 22.07 10.53 2.34
CA ASP A 122 23.35 9.98 2.80
C ASP A 122 23.60 8.52 2.39
N GLY A 123 22.61 7.86 1.77
CA GLY A 123 22.70 6.48 1.32
C GLY A 123 22.66 5.44 2.43
N VAL A 124 22.45 5.82 3.70
CA VAL A 124 22.40 4.86 4.80
C VAL A 124 21.15 3.99 4.65
N ARG A 125 21.37 2.67 4.71
CA ARG A 125 20.32 1.66 4.52
C ARG A 125 19.39 1.59 5.73
N LEU A 126 18.12 1.27 5.48
CA LEU A 126 17.14 1.05 6.54
C LEU A 126 17.59 -0.03 7.54
N SER A 127 18.24 -1.10 7.07
CA SER A 127 18.78 -2.15 7.95
C SER A 127 19.77 -1.58 8.97
N SER A 128 20.68 -0.71 8.52
CA SER A 128 21.69 -0.10 9.40
C SER A 128 21.10 0.90 10.39
N LEU A 129 19.96 1.52 10.06
CA LEU A 129 19.21 2.35 11.00
C LEU A 129 18.47 1.50 12.02
N ARG A 130 17.92 0.36 11.59
CA ARG A 130 17.24 -0.59 12.47
C ARG A 130 18.20 -1.22 13.47
N ASP A 131 19.44 -1.47 13.08
CA ASP A 131 20.48 -2.00 13.99
C ASP A 131 20.92 -0.99 15.07
N GLN A 132 20.53 0.29 14.96
CA GLN A 132 20.81 1.35 15.94
C GLN A 132 19.66 1.56 16.95
N LEU A 133 18.54 0.84 16.79
CA LEU A 133 17.44 0.80 17.75
C LEU A 133 17.75 -0.15 18.91
#